data_AF-A0A6C0D2I2-F1
#
_entry.id   AF-A0A6C0D2I2-F1
#
_cell.length_a   1.000
_cell.length_b   1.000
_cell.length_c   1.000
_cell.angle_alpha   90.00
_cell.angle_beta   90.00
_cell.angle_gamma   90.00
#
_symmetry.space_group_name_H-M   'P 1'
#
loop_
_entity.id
_entity.type
_entity.pdbx_description
1 polymer ?
#
loop_
_entity_poly.entity_id
_entity_poly.type
_entity_poly.pdbx_seq_one_letter_code
_entity_poly.pdbx_strand_id
1 'polypeptide(L)'
;MSYMKHLYVLFLENEKWILHPSTTSDPYYIFMECYFMYDFVKANCPLRIFETIPIADDLEIDMYVKKYMRCYGIENVRGGNYSDVFLPSTIITMLESEIQKDYYEMPLFIEQICRKYESIQNWTSHDIKVWRTWRREYEFIDEPASIKHAMELEKSYLKKEWTQYEDTKYLYDALGQNFYDCSIDLEWLKMQIIDTNDMEEVWVNKKDRMNRYAMLLSLFETAKARFELISEDLPRCSCDVAREKYSVFYKNPRLIFDTFIYHKQNALSKQTISEKYKTIAIEVFEIFEYMINCIINKIEDYRFSLKQYPEDFERRIRYSLEYIDYTYFTDIM
;
A
#
# COMPACT_ATOMS: atom_id res chain seq x y z
N MET A 1 14.95 -7.73 -53.28
CA MET A 1 14.52 -9.01 -52.69
C MET A 1 14.51 -8.82 -51.20
N SER A 2 13.33 -8.83 -50.57
CA SER A 2 13.24 -8.82 -49.10
C SER A 2 13.70 -10.20 -48.64
N TYR A 3 14.89 -10.28 -48.03
CA TYR A 3 15.34 -11.51 -47.39
C TYR A 3 14.41 -11.77 -46.20
N MET A 4 13.74 -12.93 -46.19
CA MET A 4 13.01 -13.34 -44.99
C MET A 4 14.02 -13.47 -43.85
N LYS A 5 13.84 -12.66 -42.81
CA LYS A 5 14.64 -12.71 -41.59
C LYS A 5 14.07 -13.79 -40.68
N HIS A 6 14.95 -14.62 -40.14
CA HIS A 6 14.56 -15.65 -39.18
C HIS A 6 15.21 -15.38 -37.85
N LEU A 7 14.42 -15.49 -36.78
CA LEU A 7 14.87 -15.48 -35.41
C LEU A 7 14.98 -16.92 -34.92
N TYR A 8 16.20 -17.35 -34.63
CA TYR A 8 16.49 -18.69 -34.13
C TYR A 8 16.49 -18.66 -32.61
N VAL A 9 15.70 -19.55 -32.01
CA VAL A 9 15.70 -19.77 -30.56
C VAL A 9 16.57 -20.98 -30.27
N LEU A 10 17.68 -20.77 -29.56
CA LEU A 10 18.60 -21.83 -29.20
C LEU A 10 18.50 -22.14 -27.70
N PHE A 11 18.42 -23.44 -27.39
CA PHE A 11 18.56 -23.93 -26.02
C PHE A 11 20.03 -24.19 -25.75
N LEU A 12 20.53 -23.64 -24.66
CA LEU A 12 21.91 -23.70 -24.23
C LEU A 12 22.06 -24.61 -23.00
N GLU A 13 23.30 -24.91 -22.63
CA GLU A 13 23.61 -25.48 -21.32
C GLU A 13 23.08 -24.61 -20.16
N ASN A 14 23.00 -25.20 -18.97
CA ASN A 14 22.53 -24.54 -17.74
C ASN A 14 21.09 -23.98 -17.84
N GLU A 15 20.25 -24.61 -18.67
CA GLU A 15 18.84 -24.23 -18.87
C GLU A 15 18.66 -22.79 -19.39
N LYS A 16 19.66 -22.29 -20.14
CA LYS A 16 19.67 -20.94 -20.71
C LYS A 16 19.16 -20.92 -22.16
N TRP A 17 18.76 -19.74 -22.61
CA TRP A 17 18.19 -19.52 -23.95
C TRP A 17 18.82 -18.30 -24.60
N ILE A 18 19.11 -18.38 -25.90
CA ILE A 18 19.52 -17.24 -26.72
C ILE A 18 18.60 -17.14 -27.94
N LEU A 19 18.14 -15.93 -28.24
CA LEU A 19 17.41 -15.62 -29.47
C LEU A 19 18.34 -14.84 -30.40
N HIS A 20 18.61 -15.40 -31.58
CA HIS A 20 19.58 -14.87 -32.53
C HIS A 20 18.97 -14.69 -33.92
N PRO A 21 18.92 -13.47 -34.48
CA PRO A 21 18.50 -13.25 -35.85
C PRO A 21 19.61 -13.67 -36.83
N SER A 22 19.28 -14.49 -37.82
CA SER A 22 20.24 -14.86 -38.87
C SER A 22 19.60 -14.82 -40.26
N THR A 23 20.47 -14.68 -41.26
CA THR A 23 20.11 -14.68 -42.69
C THR A 23 20.37 -16.03 -43.35
N THR A 24 21.11 -16.91 -42.68
CA THR A 24 21.34 -18.30 -43.11
C THR A 24 20.38 -19.23 -42.40
N SER A 25 20.05 -20.34 -43.04
CA SER A 25 19.25 -21.43 -42.46
C SER A 25 20.09 -22.66 -42.09
N ASP A 26 21.40 -22.62 -42.33
CA ASP A 26 22.31 -23.71 -41.99
C ASP A 26 22.65 -23.67 -40.49
N PRO A 27 22.29 -24.72 -39.72
CA PRO A 27 22.53 -24.77 -38.28
C PRO A 27 23.99 -24.58 -37.88
N TYR A 28 24.95 -25.09 -38.68
CA TYR A 28 26.37 -24.98 -38.35
C TYR A 28 26.79 -23.51 -38.25
N TYR A 29 26.40 -22.71 -39.25
CA TYR A 29 26.72 -21.27 -39.25
C TYR A 29 25.98 -20.54 -38.14
N ILE A 30 24.72 -20.86 -37.86
CA ILE A 30 23.93 -20.24 -36.78
C ILE A 30 24.60 -20.48 -35.42
N PHE A 31 25.05 -21.70 -35.13
CA PHE A 31 25.76 -21.99 -33.88
C PHE A 31 27.08 -21.20 -33.78
N MET A 32 27.81 -21.09 -34.88
CA MET A 32 29.07 -20.32 -34.93
C MET A 32 28.84 -18.81 -34.76
N GLU A 33 27.81 -18.24 -35.41
CA GLU A 33 27.40 -16.85 -35.24
C GLU A 33 27.11 -16.54 -33.76
N CYS A 34 26.27 -17.36 -33.13
CA CYS A 34 25.96 -17.24 -31.70
C CYS A 34 27.21 -17.31 -30.81
N TYR A 35 28.10 -18.28 -31.06
CA TYR A 35 29.31 -18.46 -30.27
C TYR A 35 30.26 -17.25 -30.39
N PHE A 36 30.40 -16.67 -31.57
CA PHE A 36 31.27 -15.52 -31.77
C PHE A 36 30.66 -14.21 -31.25
N MET A 37 29.35 -14.03 -31.39
CA MET A 37 28.68 -12.78 -31.05
C MET A 37 28.39 -12.61 -29.56
N TYR A 38 28.12 -13.68 -28.83
CA TYR A 38 27.60 -13.59 -27.47
C TYR A 38 28.49 -14.27 -26.44
N ASP A 39 29.04 -13.50 -25.50
CA ASP A 39 29.76 -14.05 -24.36
C ASP A 39 28.86 -14.93 -23.48
N PHE A 40 27.55 -14.64 -23.47
CA PHE A 40 26.55 -15.48 -22.81
C PHE A 40 26.49 -16.90 -23.38
N VAL A 41 26.70 -17.07 -24.68
CA VAL A 41 26.74 -18.37 -25.35
C VAL A 41 28.08 -19.06 -25.15
N LYS A 42 29.19 -18.31 -25.06
CA LYS A 42 30.49 -18.90 -24.72
C LYS A 42 30.50 -19.50 -23.31
N ALA A 43 29.76 -18.87 -22.38
CA ALA A 43 29.58 -19.37 -21.03
C ALA A 43 28.55 -20.53 -20.93
N ASN A 44 27.65 -20.66 -21.91
CA ASN A 44 26.58 -21.66 -21.93
C ASN A 44 26.47 -22.22 -23.35
N CYS A 45 27.13 -23.35 -23.62
CA CYS A 45 27.28 -23.83 -24.99
C CYS A 45 25.91 -24.17 -25.62
N PRO A 46 25.70 -23.90 -26.92
CA PRO A 46 24.47 -24.28 -27.60
C PRO A 46 24.30 -25.79 -27.67
N LEU A 47 23.12 -26.28 -27.26
CA LEU A 47 22.76 -27.70 -27.34
C LEU A 47 21.96 -28.00 -28.61
N ARG A 48 20.96 -27.16 -28.92
CA ARG A 48 20.09 -27.34 -30.08
C ARG A 48 19.35 -26.06 -30.46
N ILE A 49 18.95 -25.95 -31.73
CA ILE A 49 17.92 -25.01 -32.17
C ILE A 49 16.56 -25.58 -31.74
N PHE A 50 15.82 -24.81 -30.93
CA PHE A 50 14.51 -25.19 -30.41
C PHE A 50 13.37 -24.77 -31.34
N GLU A 51 13.42 -23.53 -31.84
CA GLU A 51 12.38 -22.94 -32.69
C GLU A 51 13.02 -22.00 -33.72
N THR A 52 12.36 -21.84 -34.87
CA THR A 52 12.70 -20.83 -35.89
C THR A 52 11.47 -20.00 -36.17
N ILE A 53 11.58 -18.70 -35.94
CA ILE A 53 10.46 -17.77 -36.02
C ILE A 53 10.69 -16.82 -37.20
N PRO A 54 9.79 -16.76 -38.19
CA PRO A 54 9.87 -15.72 -39.22
C PRO A 54 9.53 -14.36 -38.59
N ILE A 55 10.40 -13.37 -38.79
CA ILE A 55 10.18 -12.00 -38.30
C ILE A 55 10.06 -11.01 -39.46
N ALA A 56 9.16 -10.05 -39.33
CA ALA A 56 8.93 -9.01 -40.32
C ALA A 56 9.73 -7.73 -40.01
N ASP A 57 10.00 -7.48 -38.74
CA ASP A 57 10.65 -6.27 -38.24
C ASP A 57 11.68 -6.60 -37.15
N ASP A 58 12.74 -5.80 -37.04
CA ASP A 58 13.80 -6.03 -36.06
C ASP A 58 13.33 -5.79 -34.62
N LEU A 59 12.28 -4.98 -34.41
CA LEU A 59 11.65 -4.78 -33.10
C LEU A 59 10.97 -6.05 -32.56
N GLU A 60 10.61 -6.99 -33.44
CA GLU A 60 10.04 -8.28 -33.02
C GLU A 60 11.04 -9.12 -32.25
N ILE A 61 12.36 -8.92 -32.46
CA ILE A 61 13.41 -9.63 -31.73
C ILE A 61 13.26 -9.39 -30.23
N ASP A 62 13.21 -8.14 -29.80
CA ASP A 62 13.07 -7.79 -28.38
C ASP A 62 11.71 -8.22 -27.83
N MET A 63 10.65 -8.18 -28.64
CA MET A 63 9.33 -8.71 -28.27
C MET A 63 9.41 -10.21 -27.95
N TYR A 64 10.03 -11.01 -28.82
CA TYR A 64 10.19 -12.44 -28.61
C TYR A 64 11.14 -12.75 -27.45
N VAL A 65 12.22 -11.99 -27.27
CA VAL A 65 13.12 -12.12 -26.11
C VAL A 65 12.34 -11.92 -24.82
N LYS A 66 11.54 -10.85 -24.71
CA LYS A 66 10.69 -10.59 -23.53
C LYS A 66 9.64 -11.68 -23.32
N LYS A 67 9.05 -12.22 -24.39
CA LYS A 67 8.13 -13.36 -24.32
C LYS A 67 8.81 -14.59 -23.71
N TYR A 68 10.03 -14.89 -24.14
CA TYR A 68 10.80 -16.00 -23.57
C TYR A 68 11.24 -15.71 -22.12
N MET A 69 11.65 -14.48 -21.80
CA MET A 69 11.96 -14.06 -20.42
C MET A 69 10.75 -14.24 -19.49
N ARG A 70 9.52 -13.99 -19.96
CA ARG A 70 8.29 -14.25 -19.20
C ARG A 70 8.13 -15.72 -18.83
N CYS A 71 8.49 -16.62 -19.73
CA CYS A 71 8.31 -18.06 -19.54
C CYS A 71 9.44 -18.71 -18.75
N TYR A 72 10.68 -18.26 -18.98
CA TYR A 72 11.88 -18.95 -18.48
C TYR A 72 12.68 -18.12 -17.46
N GLY A 73 12.31 -16.86 -17.22
CA GLY A 73 12.99 -15.94 -16.31
C GLY A 73 13.97 -15.01 -17.02
N ILE A 74 14.01 -13.75 -16.55
CA ILE A 74 14.87 -12.69 -17.12
C ILE A 74 16.34 -13.10 -17.12
N GLU A 75 16.81 -13.81 -16.09
CA GLU A 75 18.21 -14.25 -15.98
C GLU A 75 18.59 -15.43 -16.88
N ASN A 76 17.59 -16.08 -17.51
CA ASN A 76 17.80 -17.30 -18.28
C ASN A 76 17.78 -17.06 -19.79
N VAL A 77 17.38 -15.88 -20.24
CA VAL A 77 17.16 -15.59 -21.67
C VAL A 77 17.97 -14.36 -22.08
N ARG A 78 18.63 -14.45 -23.23
CA ARG A 78 19.33 -13.32 -23.87
C ARG A 78 18.97 -13.22 -25.35
N GLY A 79 19.23 -12.06 -25.94
CA GLY A 79 19.00 -11.79 -27.35
C GLY A 79 18.64 -10.33 -27.58
N GLY A 80 18.70 -9.89 -28.84
CA GLY A 80 18.42 -8.49 -29.20
C GLY A 80 19.24 -7.50 -28.36
N ASN A 81 18.56 -6.50 -27.81
CA ASN A 81 19.16 -5.49 -26.93
C ASN A 81 19.54 -6.01 -25.53
N TYR A 82 19.19 -7.25 -25.19
CA TYR A 82 19.43 -7.88 -23.89
C TYR A 82 20.42 -9.04 -24.03
N SER A 83 21.55 -8.80 -24.68
CA SER A 83 22.56 -9.83 -24.99
C SER A 83 23.72 -9.91 -23.99
N ASP A 84 23.87 -8.92 -23.11
CA ASP A 84 24.90 -8.89 -22.07
C ASP A 84 24.75 -10.06 -21.08
N VAL A 85 25.86 -10.63 -20.61
CA VAL A 85 25.86 -11.75 -19.66
C VAL A 85 25.09 -11.38 -18.39
N PHE A 86 25.37 -10.20 -17.85
CA PHE A 86 24.70 -9.63 -16.69
C PHE A 86 23.97 -8.36 -17.09
N LEU A 87 22.65 -8.32 -16.89
CA LEU A 87 21.86 -7.13 -17.13
C LEU A 87 21.98 -6.17 -15.93
N PRO A 88 22.15 -4.86 -16.14
CA PRO A 88 22.06 -3.88 -15.06
C PRO A 88 20.73 -3.96 -14.33
N SER A 89 20.74 -3.73 -13.01
CA SER A 89 19.53 -3.78 -12.17
C SER A 89 18.41 -2.87 -12.67
N THR A 90 18.75 -1.71 -13.23
CA THR A 90 17.79 -0.78 -13.83
C THR A 90 17.03 -1.39 -15.01
N ILE A 91 17.70 -2.19 -15.85
CA ILE A 91 17.09 -2.89 -16.98
C ILE A 91 16.21 -4.04 -16.48
N ILE A 92 16.69 -4.78 -15.48
CA ILE A 92 15.91 -5.88 -14.87
C ILE A 92 14.58 -5.35 -14.31
N THR A 93 14.62 -4.30 -13.49
CA THR A 93 13.41 -3.68 -12.93
C THR A 93 12.46 -3.18 -14.02
N MET A 94 12.99 -2.60 -15.11
CA MET A 94 12.17 -2.19 -16.25
C MET A 94 11.51 -3.41 -16.93
N LEU A 95 12.26 -4.47 -17.22
CA LEU A 95 11.76 -5.69 -17.83
C LEU A 95 10.70 -6.39 -16.97
N GLU A 96 10.92 -6.48 -15.66
CA GLU A 96 9.93 -7.02 -14.71
C GLU A 96 8.61 -6.25 -14.82
N SER A 97 8.68 -4.91 -14.86
CA SER A 97 7.51 -4.05 -14.97
C SER A 97 6.77 -4.17 -16.31
N GLU A 98 7.47 -4.52 -17.40
CA GLU A 98 6.86 -4.70 -18.71
C GLU A 98 6.23 -6.09 -18.86
N ILE A 99 6.97 -7.12 -18.43
CA ILE A 99 6.61 -8.52 -18.65
C ILE A 99 5.45 -8.96 -17.75
N GLN A 100 5.35 -8.39 -16.54
CA GLN A 100 4.28 -8.71 -15.59
C GLN A 100 2.94 -8.02 -15.92
N LYS A 101 2.91 -7.07 -16.86
CA LYS A 101 1.66 -6.39 -17.24
C LYS A 101 0.69 -7.36 -17.90
N ASP A 102 -0.50 -7.48 -17.31
CA ASP A 102 -1.65 -8.10 -17.94
C ASP A 102 -2.51 -7.03 -18.62
N TYR A 103 -2.35 -6.91 -19.94
CA TYR A 103 -3.12 -5.96 -20.73
C TYR A 103 -4.62 -6.30 -20.80
N TYR A 104 -5.03 -7.52 -20.42
CA TYR A 104 -6.43 -7.95 -20.45
C TYR A 104 -7.13 -7.80 -19.10
N GLU A 105 -6.40 -7.57 -18.01
CA GLU A 105 -7.00 -7.33 -16.69
C GLU A 105 -8.03 -6.19 -16.75
N MET A 106 -7.63 -5.04 -17.33
CA MET A 106 -8.49 -3.86 -17.39
C MET A 106 -9.67 -4.01 -18.35
N PRO A 107 -9.51 -4.48 -19.61
CA PRO A 107 -10.65 -4.77 -20.48
C PRO A 107 -11.66 -5.74 -19.86
N LEU A 108 -11.20 -6.84 -19.25
CA LEU A 108 -12.07 -7.80 -18.59
C LEU A 108 -12.80 -7.16 -17.40
N PHE A 109 -12.12 -6.30 -16.64
CA PHE A 109 -12.72 -5.54 -15.55
C PHE A 109 -13.84 -4.62 -16.02
N ILE A 110 -13.61 -3.85 -17.09
CA ILE A 110 -14.63 -2.97 -17.68
C ILE A 110 -15.78 -3.78 -18.26
N GLU A 111 -15.51 -4.90 -18.94
CA GLU A 111 -16.54 -5.79 -19.47
C GLU A 111 -17.48 -6.29 -18.36
N GLN A 112 -16.96 -6.64 -17.18
CA GLN A 112 -17.78 -7.02 -16.03
C GLN A 112 -18.72 -5.90 -15.58
N ILE A 113 -18.23 -4.65 -15.57
CA ILE A 113 -19.04 -3.46 -15.24
C ILE A 113 -20.14 -3.28 -16.30
N CYS A 114 -19.78 -3.30 -17.57
CA CYS A 114 -20.74 -3.18 -18.68
C CYS A 114 -21.84 -4.25 -18.57
N ARG A 115 -21.47 -5.53 -18.43
CA ARG A 115 -22.42 -6.64 -18.30
C ARG A 115 -23.34 -6.49 -17.07
N LYS A 116 -22.80 -6.03 -15.94
CA LYS A 116 -23.60 -5.76 -14.73
C LYS A 116 -24.73 -4.78 -15.06
N TYR A 117 -24.41 -3.66 -15.71
CA TYR A 117 -25.38 -2.59 -15.96
C TYR A 117 -26.23 -2.79 -17.23
N GLU A 118 -25.74 -3.53 -18.23
CA GLU A 118 -26.52 -3.98 -19.38
C GLU A 118 -27.71 -4.84 -18.93
N SER A 119 -27.51 -5.70 -17.93
CA SER A 119 -28.60 -6.50 -17.36
C SER A 119 -29.76 -5.63 -16.85
N ILE A 120 -29.47 -4.41 -16.39
CA ILE A 120 -30.44 -3.48 -15.80
C ILE A 120 -31.32 -2.82 -16.85
N GLN A 121 -30.84 -2.68 -18.08
CA GLN A 121 -31.64 -2.18 -19.20
C GLN A 121 -32.83 -3.09 -19.51
N ASN A 122 -32.70 -4.38 -19.20
CA ASN A 122 -33.71 -5.39 -19.46
C ASN A 122 -34.58 -5.70 -18.23
N TRP A 123 -34.45 -4.92 -17.15
CA TRP A 123 -35.20 -5.17 -15.93
C TRP A 123 -36.71 -4.89 -16.08
N THR A 124 -37.49 -5.83 -15.57
CA THR A 124 -38.93 -5.65 -15.37
C THR A 124 -39.20 -4.87 -14.08
N SER A 125 -40.45 -4.44 -13.90
CA SER A 125 -40.88 -3.83 -12.63
C SER A 125 -40.71 -4.78 -11.43
N HIS A 126 -40.66 -6.10 -11.63
CA HIS A 126 -40.36 -7.06 -10.58
C HIS A 126 -38.87 -7.05 -10.21
N ASP A 127 -37.98 -7.03 -11.19
CA ASP A 127 -36.52 -7.00 -10.98
C ASP A 127 -36.09 -5.72 -10.24
N ILE A 128 -36.70 -4.59 -10.60
CA ILE A 128 -36.51 -3.31 -9.89
C ILE A 128 -36.93 -3.43 -8.42
N LYS A 129 -38.03 -4.14 -8.12
CA LYS A 129 -38.49 -4.38 -6.73
C LYS A 129 -37.54 -5.31 -5.97
N VAL A 130 -36.98 -6.34 -6.62
CA VAL A 130 -36.01 -7.26 -6.03
C VAL A 130 -34.70 -6.54 -5.74
N TRP A 131 -34.14 -5.80 -6.72
CA TRP A 131 -32.96 -4.95 -6.53
C TRP A 131 -33.14 -3.97 -5.38
N ARG A 132 -34.32 -3.33 -5.30
CA ARG A 132 -34.67 -2.46 -4.17
C ARG A 132 -34.63 -3.21 -2.85
N THR A 133 -35.10 -4.46 -2.79
CA THR A 133 -35.08 -5.26 -1.56
C THR A 133 -33.65 -5.57 -1.11
N TRP A 134 -32.77 -5.87 -2.07
CA TRP A 134 -31.34 -6.05 -1.80
C TRP A 134 -30.66 -4.75 -1.32
N ARG A 135 -31.02 -3.59 -1.86
CA ARG A 135 -30.45 -2.29 -1.44
C ARG A 135 -31.12 -1.69 -0.18
N ARG A 136 -32.34 -2.11 0.18
CA ARG A 136 -33.16 -1.60 1.30
C ARG A 136 -32.63 -1.90 2.70
N GLU A 137 -31.50 -2.58 2.85
CA GLU A 137 -30.74 -2.48 4.11
C GLU A 137 -30.31 -1.02 4.40
N TYR A 138 -30.40 -0.09 3.42
CA TYR A 138 -29.94 1.30 3.53
C TYR A 138 -30.95 2.40 3.09
N GLU A 139 -32.10 2.51 3.76
CA GLU A 139 -33.05 3.66 3.75
C GLU A 139 -34.26 3.66 2.77
N PHE A 140 -35.35 4.30 3.23
CA PHE A 140 -36.67 4.39 2.61
C PHE A 140 -36.71 5.49 1.53
N ILE A 141 -36.41 5.15 0.28
CA ILE A 141 -36.64 6.04 -0.88
C ILE A 141 -37.83 5.53 -1.70
N ASP A 142 -38.56 6.47 -2.33
CA ASP A 142 -39.73 6.25 -3.20
C ASP A 142 -39.51 5.16 -4.27
N GLU A 143 -40.61 4.58 -4.78
CA GLU A 143 -40.53 3.58 -5.86
C GLU A 143 -39.89 4.18 -7.12
N PRO A 144 -38.79 3.60 -7.65
CA PRO A 144 -38.21 4.10 -8.88
C PRO A 144 -39.21 3.92 -10.04
N ALA A 145 -39.67 5.05 -10.55
CA ALA A 145 -40.67 5.11 -11.62
C ALA A 145 -40.14 4.69 -13.01
N SER A 146 -38.81 4.54 -13.16
CA SER A 146 -38.16 4.19 -14.42
C SER A 146 -36.76 3.59 -14.20
N ILE A 147 -36.19 2.95 -15.23
CA ILE A 147 -34.79 2.50 -15.25
C ILE A 147 -33.84 3.67 -15.01
N LYS A 148 -34.13 4.84 -15.59
CA LYS A 148 -33.34 6.06 -15.37
C LYS A 148 -33.30 6.44 -13.89
N HIS A 149 -34.45 6.43 -13.22
CA HIS A 149 -34.50 6.70 -11.77
C HIS A 149 -33.75 5.62 -10.97
N ALA A 150 -33.85 4.33 -11.33
CA ALA A 150 -33.06 3.28 -10.68
C ALA A 150 -31.54 3.51 -10.83
N MET A 151 -31.07 3.99 -12.00
CA MET A 151 -29.67 4.35 -12.22
C MET A 151 -29.24 5.60 -11.46
N GLU A 152 -30.10 6.62 -11.33
CA GLU A 152 -29.84 7.79 -10.47
C GLU A 152 -29.63 7.37 -9.01
N LEU A 153 -30.46 6.43 -8.53
CA LEU A 153 -30.34 5.88 -7.17
C LEU A 153 -29.07 5.04 -7.02
N GLU A 154 -28.76 4.13 -7.94
CA GLU A 154 -27.50 3.38 -7.88
C GLU A 154 -26.28 4.32 -7.88
N LYS A 155 -26.30 5.37 -8.70
CA LYS A 155 -25.25 6.39 -8.71
C LYS A 155 -25.11 7.08 -7.35
N SER A 156 -26.23 7.42 -6.68
CA SER A 156 -26.18 8.05 -5.36
C SER A 156 -25.64 7.09 -4.29
N TYR A 157 -26.00 5.81 -4.35
CA TYR A 157 -25.45 4.79 -3.45
C TYR A 157 -23.94 4.61 -3.64
N LEU A 158 -23.47 4.47 -4.88
CA LEU A 158 -22.04 4.34 -5.18
C LEU A 158 -21.26 5.57 -4.68
N LYS A 159 -21.82 6.77 -4.82
CA LYS A 159 -21.23 8.00 -4.26
C LYS A 159 -21.18 7.99 -2.74
N LYS A 160 -22.23 7.51 -2.06
CA LYS A 160 -22.24 7.38 -0.61
C LYS A 160 -21.18 6.38 -0.13
N GLU A 161 -21.10 5.21 -0.77
CA GLU A 161 -20.06 4.20 -0.51
C GLU A 161 -18.65 4.76 -0.74
N TRP A 162 -18.45 5.51 -1.84
CA TRP A 162 -17.20 6.21 -2.14
C TRP A 162 -16.79 7.19 -1.05
N THR A 163 -17.70 8.07 -0.64
CA THR A 163 -17.44 9.06 0.41
C THR A 163 -17.09 8.38 1.73
N GLN A 164 -17.82 7.34 2.14
CA GLN A 164 -17.49 6.58 3.35
C GLN A 164 -16.08 5.97 3.29
N TYR A 165 -15.72 5.40 2.14
CA TYR A 165 -14.38 4.86 1.92
C TYR A 165 -13.30 5.94 1.98
N GLU A 166 -13.49 7.07 1.27
CA GLU A 166 -12.55 8.19 1.26
C GLU A 166 -12.36 8.80 2.65
N ASP A 167 -13.43 9.02 3.41
CA ASP A 167 -13.37 9.56 4.76
C ASP A 167 -12.60 8.61 5.69
N THR A 168 -12.88 7.30 5.61
CA THR A 168 -12.17 6.26 6.38
C THR A 168 -10.69 6.21 6.01
N LYS A 169 -10.38 6.26 4.71
CA LYS A 169 -9.01 6.23 4.20
C LYS A 169 -8.22 7.47 4.61
N TYR A 170 -8.83 8.64 4.50
CA TYR A 170 -8.24 9.91 4.95
C TYR A 170 -7.88 9.85 6.44
N LEU A 171 -8.79 9.38 7.30
CA LEU A 171 -8.54 9.25 8.74
C LEU A 171 -7.46 8.21 9.03
N TYR A 172 -7.48 7.06 8.34
CA TYR A 172 -6.43 6.06 8.44
C TYR A 172 -5.04 6.62 8.12
N ASP A 173 -4.92 7.33 6.99
CA ASP A 173 -3.66 7.92 6.55
C ASP A 173 -3.20 9.04 7.51
N ALA A 174 -4.11 9.93 7.91
CA ALA A 174 -3.82 11.04 8.82
C ALA A 174 -3.34 10.57 10.21
N LEU A 175 -3.92 9.48 10.73
CA LEU A 175 -3.52 8.90 12.01
C LEU A 175 -2.28 8.02 11.89
N GLY A 176 -2.17 7.23 10.82
CA GLY A 176 -1.15 6.21 10.64
C GLY A 176 0.20 6.73 10.15
N GLN A 177 0.25 7.82 9.40
CA GLN A 177 1.49 8.32 8.80
C GLN A 177 2.58 8.54 9.85
N ASN A 178 3.72 7.84 9.76
CA ASN A 178 4.83 7.93 10.73
C ASN A 178 4.45 7.64 12.20
N PHE A 179 3.30 7.00 12.46
CA PHE A 179 2.99 6.48 13.80
C PHE A 179 3.64 5.11 13.94
N TYR A 180 4.61 5.00 14.83
CA TYR A 180 5.32 3.76 15.10
C TYR A 180 4.88 3.17 16.45
N ASP A 181 5.15 1.88 16.65
CA ASP A 181 4.97 1.24 17.95
C ASP A 181 5.94 1.86 18.97
N CYS A 182 5.39 2.70 19.85
CA CYS A 182 6.11 3.43 20.88
C CYS A 182 5.98 2.79 22.26
N SER A 183 5.46 1.55 22.36
CA SER A 183 5.24 0.84 23.62
C SER A 183 6.51 0.80 24.49
N ILE A 184 7.65 0.50 23.88
CA ILE A 184 8.95 0.44 24.57
C ILE A 184 9.37 1.83 25.09
N ASP A 185 9.09 2.89 24.34
CA ASP A 185 9.45 4.26 24.74
C ASP A 185 8.57 4.78 25.88
N LEU A 186 7.28 4.48 25.83
CA LEU A 186 6.33 4.83 26.88
C LEU A 186 6.67 4.09 28.18
N GLU A 187 6.93 2.78 28.10
CA GLU A 187 7.32 1.99 29.26
C GLU A 187 8.65 2.47 29.86
N TRP A 188 9.60 2.86 29.00
CA TRP A 188 10.85 3.47 29.45
C TRP A 188 10.60 4.75 30.27
N LEU A 189 9.76 5.67 29.78
CA LEU A 189 9.45 6.92 30.49
C LEU A 189 8.72 6.63 31.82
N LYS A 190 7.76 5.71 31.82
CA LYS A 190 7.05 5.25 33.02
C LYS A 190 8.02 4.76 34.08
N MET A 191 9.00 3.95 33.69
CA MET A 191 10.05 3.47 34.60
C MET A 191 10.94 4.60 35.14
N GLN A 192 11.24 5.63 34.34
CA GLN A 192 11.97 6.80 34.85
C GLN A 192 11.18 7.58 35.91
N ILE A 193 9.84 7.58 35.83
CA ILE A 193 8.96 8.25 36.81
C ILE A 193 8.81 7.39 38.07
N ILE A 194 8.62 6.08 37.93
CA ILE A 194 8.36 5.15 39.04
C ILE A 194 9.63 4.85 39.86
N ASP A 195 10.80 5.01 39.25
CA ASP A 195 12.11 4.79 39.88
C ASP A 195 12.34 3.34 40.33
N THR A 196 12.12 2.39 39.43
CA THR A 196 12.55 1.01 39.63
C THR A 196 14.06 0.92 39.37
N ASN A 197 14.84 0.66 40.42
CA ASN A 197 16.31 0.50 40.35
C ASN A 197 16.78 -0.65 39.44
N ASP A 198 15.87 -1.47 38.89
CA ASP A 198 16.18 -2.70 38.18
C ASP A 198 16.68 -2.51 36.73
N MET A 199 16.67 -1.29 36.18
CA MET A 199 16.99 -1.05 34.76
C MET A 199 18.18 -0.10 34.52
N GLU A 200 19.01 0.18 35.53
CA GLU A 200 20.19 1.04 35.36
C GLU A 200 21.24 0.45 34.37
N GLU A 201 21.21 -0.85 34.10
CA GLU A 201 22.25 -1.52 33.31
C GLU A 201 22.02 -1.57 31.78
N VAL A 202 20.82 -1.28 31.26
CA VAL A 202 20.52 -1.59 29.84
C VAL A 202 20.83 -0.43 28.86
N TRP A 203 20.99 0.82 29.31
CA TRP A 203 21.11 1.98 28.40
C TRP A 203 22.25 2.94 28.78
N VAL A 204 23.40 2.74 28.14
CA VAL A 204 24.74 3.13 28.62
C VAL A 204 25.19 4.57 28.27
N ASN A 205 24.42 5.39 27.52
CA ASN A 205 24.84 6.77 27.19
C ASN A 205 23.77 7.85 27.45
N LYS A 206 24.16 8.93 28.16
CA LYS A 206 23.38 10.15 28.40
C LYS A 206 22.79 10.73 27.11
N LYS A 207 23.54 10.67 26.00
CA LYS A 207 23.10 11.16 24.69
C LYS A 207 21.88 10.39 24.16
N ASP A 208 21.87 9.07 24.29
CA ASP A 208 20.78 8.23 23.79
C ASP A 208 19.50 8.44 24.61
N ARG A 209 19.65 8.60 25.93
CA ARG A 209 18.56 8.98 26.82
C ARG A 209 17.90 10.29 26.41
N MET A 210 18.71 11.31 26.09
CA MET A 210 18.23 12.62 25.64
C MET A 210 17.52 12.54 24.29
N ASN A 211 18.08 11.81 23.34
CA ASN A 211 17.47 11.61 22.02
C ASN A 211 16.10 10.92 22.15
N ARG A 212 16.03 9.85 22.96
CA ARG A 212 14.79 9.12 23.23
C ARG A 212 13.73 10.00 23.87
N TYR A 213 14.10 10.78 24.87
CA TYR A 213 13.19 11.72 25.50
C TYR A 213 12.69 12.80 24.53
N ALA A 214 13.56 13.32 23.65
CA ALA A 214 13.16 14.27 22.61
C ALA A 214 12.16 13.65 21.62
N MET A 215 12.36 12.38 21.23
CA MET A 215 11.43 11.64 20.39
C MET A 215 10.06 11.46 21.07
N LEU A 216 10.03 11.13 22.36
CA LEU A 216 8.79 11.02 23.14
C LEU A 216 8.02 12.34 23.24
N LEU A 217 8.72 13.45 23.44
CA LEU A 217 8.08 14.76 23.45
C LEU A 217 7.47 15.09 22.07
N SER A 218 8.18 14.76 20.99
CA SER A 218 7.62 14.90 19.64
C SER A 218 6.39 14.00 19.45
N LEU A 219 6.44 12.77 19.93
CA LEU A 219 5.32 11.83 19.89
C LEU A 219 4.11 12.39 20.65
N PHE A 220 4.31 12.98 21.82
CA PHE A 220 3.22 13.61 22.60
C PHE A 220 2.57 14.78 21.87
N GLU A 221 3.34 15.60 21.16
CA GLU A 221 2.76 16.66 20.32
C GLU A 221 1.97 16.08 19.15
N THR A 222 2.51 15.06 18.47
CA THR A 222 1.81 14.37 17.39
C THR A 222 0.53 13.68 17.88
N ALA A 223 0.59 13.02 19.03
CA ALA A 223 -0.54 12.34 19.65
C ALA A 223 -1.64 13.35 20.04
N LYS A 224 -1.29 14.53 20.56
CA LYS A 224 -2.27 15.62 20.78
C LYS A 224 -2.99 16.02 19.51
N ALA A 225 -2.25 16.35 18.46
CA ALA A 225 -2.84 16.78 17.19
C ALA A 225 -3.76 15.70 16.59
N ARG A 226 -3.35 14.43 16.66
CA ARG A 226 -4.11 13.30 16.12
C ARG A 226 -5.31 12.91 16.95
N PHE A 227 -5.19 12.97 18.28
CA PHE A 227 -6.28 12.64 19.18
C PHE A 227 -7.45 13.62 18.99
N GLU A 228 -7.19 14.90 18.72
CA GLU A 228 -8.26 15.87 18.42
C GLU A 228 -9.03 15.54 17.13
N LEU A 229 -8.50 14.75 16.21
CA LEU A 229 -9.25 14.30 15.02
C LEU A 229 -10.31 13.25 15.35
N ILE A 230 -10.16 12.54 16.48
CA ILE A 230 -11.02 11.42 16.88
C ILE A 230 -11.74 11.66 18.22
N SER A 231 -11.47 12.78 18.88
CA SER A 231 -11.91 13.04 20.26
C SER A 231 -13.42 13.17 20.37
N GLU A 232 -14.09 13.68 19.33
CA GLU A 232 -15.55 13.83 19.30
C GLU A 232 -16.29 12.48 19.28
N ASP A 233 -15.67 11.44 18.71
CA ASP A 233 -16.24 10.09 18.60
C ASP A 233 -15.97 9.22 19.84
N LEU A 234 -15.16 9.70 20.77
CA LEU A 234 -14.76 8.94 21.96
C LEU A 234 -15.70 9.24 23.15
N PRO A 235 -16.07 8.22 23.94
CA PRO A 235 -16.83 8.45 25.16
C PRO A 235 -16.00 9.27 26.15
N ARG A 236 -16.67 10.16 26.90
CA ARG A 236 -16.02 10.91 27.98
C ARG A 236 -15.41 9.96 29.00
N CYS A 237 -14.18 10.26 29.39
CA CYS A 237 -13.33 9.36 30.17
C CYS A 237 -12.74 10.08 31.39
N SER A 238 -12.26 9.35 32.40
CA SER A 238 -11.62 9.93 33.59
C SER A 238 -10.39 10.80 33.24
N CYS A 239 -9.75 10.49 32.11
CA CYS A 239 -8.70 11.27 31.48
C CYS A 239 -9.10 12.71 31.16
N ASP A 240 -10.38 13.00 30.85
CA ASP A 240 -10.84 14.36 30.54
C ASP A 240 -10.74 15.27 31.76
N VAL A 241 -11.15 14.75 32.92
CA VAL A 241 -11.04 15.45 34.21
C VAL A 241 -9.58 15.68 34.58
N ALA A 242 -8.71 14.68 34.36
CA ALA A 242 -7.28 14.81 34.59
C ALA A 242 -6.63 15.84 33.63
N ARG A 243 -7.06 15.88 32.37
CA ARG A 243 -6.59 16.84 31.35
C ARG A 243 -6.95 18.28 31.72
N GLU A 244 -8.15 18.51 32.27
CA GLU A 244 -8.54 19.82 32.80
C GLU A 244 -7.71 20.19 34.05
N LYS A 245 -7.61 19.26 35.01
CA LYS A 245 -6.86 19.44 36.26
C LYS A 245 -5.37 19.76 36.03
N TYR A 246 -4.75 19.15 35.03
CA TYR A 246 -3.33 19.30 34.71
C TYR A 246 -3.06 19.94 33.36
N SER A 247 -3.96 20.83 32.91
CA SER A 247 -3.89 21.46 31.60
C SER A 247 -2.54 22.12 31.28
N VAL A 248 -1.84 22.66 32.29
CA VAL A 248 -0.48 23.23 32.14
C VAL A 248 0.55 22.17 31.73
N PHE A 249 0.57 21.02 32.42
CA PHE A 249 1.51 19.93 32.14
C PHE A 249 1.14 19.17 30.87
N TYR A 250 -0.15 19.02 30.58
CA TYR A 250 -0.63 18.48 29.31
C TYR A 250 -0.18 19.34 28.11
N LYS A 251 -0.32 20.67 28.22
CA LYS A 251 0.13 21.60 27.17
C LYS A 251 1.64 21.61 27.01
N ASN A 252 2.39 21.47 28.11
CA ASN A 252 3.84 21.46 28.10
C ASN A 252 4.42 20.34 29.00
N PRO A 253 4.53 19.10 28.47
CA PRO A 253 4.95 17.93 29.25
C PRO A 253 6.39 18.02 29.78
N ARG A 254 7.22 18.90 29.21
CA ARG A 254 8.59 19.17 29.71
C ARG A 254 8.58 19.65 31.16
N LEU A 255 7.59 20.48 31.53
CA LEU A 255 7.49 21.07 32.87
C LEU A 255 7.39 20.03 33.99
N ILE A 256 6.91 18.82 33.68
CA ILE A 256 6.80 17.74 34.66
C ILE A 256 7.88 16.68 34.45
N PHE A 257 8.13 16.24 33.20
CA PHE A 257 9.02 15.12 32.93
C PHE A 257 10.51 15.47 32.99
N ASP A 258 10.92 16.73 32.77
CA ASP A 258 12.33 17.15 32.85
C ASP A 258 12.94 16.84 34.23
N THR A 259 12.12 16.90 35.28
CA THR A 259 12.52 16.58 36.66
C THR A 259 13.05 15.15 36.79
N PHE A 260 12.40 14.19 36.12
CA PHE A 260 12.73 12.77 36.19
C PHE A 260 13.86 12.40 35.23
N ILE A 261 14.00 13.13 34.12
CA ILE A 261 15.01 12.85 33.09
C ILE A 261 16.34 13.56 33.35
N TYR A 262 16.32 14.87 33.63
CA TYR A 262 17.53 15.70 33.78
C TYR A 262 17.97 15.87 35.23
N HIS A 263 17.03 15.84 36.18
CA HIS A 263 17.27 16.23 37.57
C HIS A 263 17.06 15.09 38.57
N LYS A 264 17.13 13.83 38.11
CA LYS A 264 16.89 12.61 38.93
C LYS A 264 17.60 12.65 40.29
N GLN A 265 18.87 13.07 40.32
CA GLN A 265 19.68 13.17 41.56
C GLN A 265 19.19 14.24 42.55
N ASN A 266 18.58 15.34 42.07
CA ASN A 266 18.05 16.42 42.91
C ASN A 266 16.61 16.14 43.38
N ALA A 267 15.85 15.34 42.64
CA ALA A 267 14.48 14.94 43.01
C ALA A 267 14.50 13.98 44.22
N LEU A 268 15.48 13.08 44.27
CA LEU A 268 15.64 12.07 45.32
C LEU A 268 16.00 12.64 46.70
N SER A 269 16.61 13.83 46.77
CA SER A 269 17.06 14.41 48.04
C SER A 269 15.96 15.07 48.87
N LYS A 270 14.71 15.17 48.38
CA LYS A 270 13.56 15.80 49.07
C LYS A 270 12.32 14.89 49.03
N GLN A 271 12.34 13.87 49.87
CA GLN A 271 11.40 12.74 49.91
C GLN A 271 9.90 13.11 49.80
N THR A 272 9.43 14.16 50.49
CA THR A 272 7.99 14.53 50.50
C THR A 272 7.53 15.32 49.27
N ILE A 273 8.41 16.16 48.70
CA ILE A 273 8.10 16.92 47.47
C ILE A 273 8.17 15.98 46.27
N SER A 274 9.07 14.99 46.32
CA SER A 274 9.23 13.96 45.30
C SER A 274 7.93 13.17 45.03
N GLU A 275 7.23 12.73 46.08
CA GLU A 275 6.04 11.87 45.90
C GLU A 275 4.85 12.60 45.25
N LYS A 276 4.55 13.82 45.67
CA LYS A 276 3.46 14.59 45.05
C LYS A 276 3.72 14.86 43.56
N TYR A 277 4.96 15.21 43.21
CA TYR A 277 5.34 15.44 41.81
C TYR A 277 5.30 14.14 40.99
N LYS A 278 5.70 13.02 41.59
CA LYS A 278 5.60 11.69 41.00
C LYS A 278 4.15 11.32 40.69
N THR A 279 3.22 11.52 41.63
CA THR A 279 1.79 11.29 41.39
C THR A 279 1.27 12.13 40.21
N ILE A 280 1.61 13.42 40.16
CA ILE A 280 1.19 14.29 39.04
C ILE A 280 1.81 13.81 37.72
N ALA A 281 3.08 13.41 37.71
CA ALA A 281 3.75 12.91 36.52
C ALA A 281 3.11 11.62 35.99
N ILE A 282 2.72 10.70 36.88
CA ILE A 282 1.99 9.48 36.52
C ILE A 282 0.64 9.84 35.92
N GLU A 283 -0.16 10.69 36.58
CA GLU A 283 -1.47 11.10 36.07
C GLU A 283 -1.37 11.81 34.70
N VAL A 284 -0.32 12.62 34.48
CA VAL A 284 -0.06 13.26 33.17
C VAL A 284 0.40 12.25 32.12
N PHE A 285 1.25 11.29 32.50
CA PHE A 285 1.69 10.21 31.63
C PHE A 285 0.50 9.35 31.16
N GLU A 286 -0.39 8.99 32.07
CA GLU A 286 -1.60 8.20 31.78
C GLU A 286 -2.52 8.89 30.78
N ILE A 287 -2.57 10.24 30.77
CA ILE A 287 -3.31 10.99 29.73
C ILE A 287 -2.71 10.72 28.34
N PHE A 288 -1.39 10.83 28.19
CA PHE A 288 -0.74 10.59 26.90
C PHE A 288 -0.79 9.11 26.49
N GLU A 289 -0.59 8.20 27.44
CA GLU A 289 -0.72 6.76 27.23
C GLU A 289 -2.14 6.41 26.73
N TYR A 290 -3.18 6.95 27.36
CA TYR A 290 -4.56 6.81 26.92
C TYR A 290 -4.76 7.31 25.48
N MET A 291 -4.32 8.53 25.17
CA MET A 291 -4.49 9.10 23.84
C MET A 291 -3.81 8.26 22.75
N ILE A 292 -2.59 7.81 23.01
CA ILE A 292 -1.83 6.96 22.09
C ILE A 292 -2.57 5.64 21.87
N ASN A 293 -3.07 5.00 22.93
CA ASN A 293 -3.84 3.76 22.82
C ASN A 293 -5.13 3.97 22.01
N CYS A 294 -5.84 5.08 22.21
CA CYS A 294 -7.02 5.43 21.40
C CYS A 294 -6.66 5.57 19.92
N ILE A 295 -5.55 6.24 19.60
CA ILE A 295 -5.08 6.41 18.21
C ILE A 295 -4.74 5.04 17.60
N ILE A 296 -4.00 4.18 18.30
CA ILE A 296 -3.63 2.83 17.82
C ILE A 296 -4.89 2.00 17.54
N ASN A 297 -5.84 1.99 18.48
CA ASN A 297 -7.09 1.26 18.30
C ASN A 297 -7.86 1.79 17.08
N LYS A 298 -7.97 3.11 16.91
CA LYS A 298 -8.64 3.70 15.75
C LYS A 298 -7.93 3.40 14.43
N ILE A 299 -6.60 3.39 14.40
CA ILE A 299 -5.83 2.98 13.21
C ILE A 299 -6.18 1.55 12.83
N GLU A 300 -6.24 0.62 13.79
CA GLU A 300 -6.60 -0.77 13.51
C GLU A 300 -8.08 -0.92 13.12
N ASP A 301 -8.99 -0.16 13.73
CA ASP A 301 -10.41 -0.12 13.33
C ASP A 301 -10.56 0.35 11.87
N TYR A 302 -9.91 1.45 11.49
CA TYR A 302 -9.96 1.95 10.10
C TYR A 302 -9.28 0.98 9.13
N ARG A 303 -8.14 0.39 9.51
CA ARG A 303 -7.48 -0.65 8.73
C ARG A 303 -8.39 -1.84 8.49
N PHE A 304 -9.11 -2.28 9.53
CA PHE A 304 -10.07 -3.37 9.43
C PHE A 304 -11.22 -3.00 8.48
N SER A 305 -11.81 -1.81 8.64
CA SER A 305 -12.87 -1.31 7.74
C SER A 305 -12.41 -1.24 6.29
N LEU A 306 -11.22 -0.69 6.02
CA LEU A 306 -10.66 -0.59 4.66
C LEU A 306 -10.41 -1.96 4.02
N LYS A 307 -10.04 -2.98 4.81
CA LYS A 307 -9.87 -4.36 4.33
C LYS A 307 -11.17 -5.07 3.94
N GLN A 308 -12.33 -4.56 4.36
CA GLN A 308 -13.62 -5.13 3.94
C GLN A 308 -13.94 -4.81 2.47
N TYR A 309 -13.31 -3.76 1.92
CA TYR A 309 -13.44 -3.40 0.52
C TYR A 309 -12.54 -4.28 -0.36
N PRO A 310 -13.00 -4.68 -1.56
CA PRO A 310 -12.15 -5.36 -2.53
C PRO A 310 -10.90 -4.55 -2.89
N GLU A 311 -9.80 -5.21 -3.26
CA GLU A 311 -8.56 -4.53 -3.69
C GLU A 311 -8.76 -3.61 -4.90
N ASP A 312 -9.77 -3.90 -5.74
CA ASP A 312 -10.14 -3.12 -6.91
C ASP A 312 -11.24 -2.08 -6.66
N PHE A 313 -11.66 -1.88 -5.40
CA PHE A 313 -12.83 -1.08 -5.03
C PHE A 313 -12.83 0.32 -5.65
N GLU A 314 -11.72 1.06 -5.54
CA GLU A 314 -11.64 2.42 -6.08
C GLU A 314 -11.85 2.46 -7.60
N ARG A 315 -11.18 1.54 -8.32
CA ARG A 315 -11.33 1.39 -9.77
C ARG A 315 -12.77 1.03 -10.12
N ARG A 316 -13.37 0.11 -9.34
CA ARG A 316 -14.73 -0.39 -9.54
C ARG A 316 -15.77 0.70 -9.42
N ILE A 317 -15.72 1.46 -8.33
CA ILE A 317 -16.66 2.56 -8.09
C ILE A 317 -16.52 3.63 -9.16
N ARG A 318 -15.29 4.08 -9.43
CA ARG A 318 -15.03 5.12 -10.43
C ARG A 318 -15.56 4.74 -11.82
N TYR A 319 -15.18 3.58 -12.34
CA TYR A 319 -15.62 3.17 -13.69
C TYR A 319 -17.12 2.84 -13.74
N SER A 320 -17.71 2.37 -12.64
CA SER A 320 -19.17 2.19 -12.57
C SER A 320 -19.90 3.53 -12.65
N LEU A 321 -19.42 4.56 -11.94
CA LEU A 321 -19.98 5.92 -12.00
C LEU A 321 -19.83 6.51 -13.41
N GLU A 322 -18.65 6.39 -14.01
CA GLU A 322 -18.41 6.85 -15.39
C GLU A 322 -19.29 6.14 -16.42
N TYR A 323 -19.46 4.82 -16.30
CA TYR A 323 -20.33 4.05 -17.18
C TYR A 323 -21.79 4.49 -17.09
N ILE A 324 -22.29 4.67 -15.86
CA ILE A 324 -23.66 5.14 -15.61
C ILE A 324 -23.86 6.53 -16.23
N ASP A 325 -22.89 7.43 -16.07
CA ASP A 325 -22.95 8.79 -16.61
C ASP A 325 -22.96 8.80 -18.14
N TYR A 326 -22.10 8.01 -18.75
CA TYR A 326 -22.04 7.84 -20.21
C TYR A 326 -23.30 7.22 -20.80
N THR A 327 -23.94 6.29 -20.10
CA THR A 327 -25.05 5.50 -20.68
C THR A 327 -26.41 6.15 -20.48
N TYR A 328 -26.62 6.89 -19.39
CA TYR A 328 -27.96 7.34 -18.99
C TYR A 328 -28.10 8.85 -18.77
N PHE A 329 -26.99 9.58 -18.67
CA PHE A 329 -27.01 11.00 -18.27
C PHE A 329 -26.29 11.93 -19.23
N THR A 330 -25.54 11.42 -20.20
CA THR A 330 -25.14 12.19 -21.38
C THR A 330 -26.25 12.15 -22.44
N ASP A 331 -26.63 13.32 -22.97
CA ASP A 331 -27.57 13.49 -24.08
C ASP A 331 -27.02 12.98 -25.44
N ILE A 332 -26.19 11.92 -25.42
CA ILE A 332 -25.50 11.34 -26.59
C ILE A 332 -26.29 10.14 -27.17
N MET A 333 -27.56 9.97 -26.81
CA MET A 333 -28.52 9.14 -27.55
C MET A 333 -29.73 9.94 -28.00
#